data_AF-A0A6P4DRS7-F1
#
_entry.id   AF-A0A6P4DRS7-F1
#
_cell.length_a   1.000
_cell.length_b   1.000
_cell.length_c   1.000
_cell.angle_alpha   90.00
_cell.angle_beta   90.00
_cell.angle_gamma   90.00
#
_symmetry.space_group_name_H-M   'P 1'
#
loop_
_entity.id
_entity.type
_entity.pdbx_description
1 polymer ?
#
loop_
_entity_poly.entity_id
_entity_poly.type
_entity_poly.pdbx_seq_one_letter_code
_entity_poly.pdbx_strand_id
1 'polypeptide(L)'
;MQYFMNDMKEYYGSGETKKVSWRKSQLKGLRRFLIEKEDILKALMLDLGKHKVEAFRDEIETLMKSLNFALSNLKYWISGKKAKLPQIALLSSAEIVPEPLSLVLIISSWNFLFGESCFLNHFPYVDQVFV
;
A
#
# COMPACT_ATOMS: atom_id res chain seq x y z
N MET A 1 -13.83 -17.47 -10.35
CA MET A 1 -13.78 -16.00 -10.15
C MET A 1 -14.81 -15.51 -9.13
N GLN A 2 -16.09 -15.86 -9.23
CA GLN A 2 -17.12 -15.40 -8.27
C GLN A 2 -16.81 -15.77 -6.81
N TYR A 3 -16.34 -16.99 -6.55
CA TYR A 3 -16.02 -17.48 -5.20
C TYR A 3 -14.90 -16.66 -4.52
N PHE A 4 -13.77 -16.45 -5.20
CA PHE A 4 -12.65 -15.66 -4.67
C PHE A 4 -13.06 -14.23 -4.29
N MET A 5 -13.87 -13.58 -5.12
CA MET A 5 -14.35 -12.22 -4.83
C MET A 5 -15.27 -12.18 -3.61
N ASN A 6 -16.06 -13.24 -3.38
CA ASN A 6 -16.92 -13.31 -2.21
C ASN A 6 -16.10 -13.50 -0.93
N ASP A 7 -15.10 -14.38 -0.94
CA ASP A 7 -14.20 -14.59 0.21
C ASP A 7 -13.48 -13.31 0.61
N MET A 8 -12.97 -12.55 -0.37
CA MET A 8 -12.32 -11.25 -0.09
C MET A 8 -13.30 -10.22 0.50
N LYS A 9 -14.56 -10.20 0.03
CA LYS A 9 -15.60 -9.31 0.57
C LYS A 9 -15.95 -9.67 2.00
N GLU A 10 -16.09 -10.96 2.31
CA GLU A 10 -16.35 -11.43 3.66
C GLU A 10 -15.18 -11.10 4.59
N TYR A 11 -13.95 -11.32 4.14
CA TYR A 11 -12.76 -10.99 4.92
C TYR A 11 -12.64 -9.48 5.17
N TYR A 12 -12.90 -8.62 4.18
CA TYR A 12 -12.98 -7.17 4.40
C TYR A 12 -14.11 -6.81 5.37
N GLY A 13 -15.28 -7.45 5.22
CA GLY A 13 -16.46 -7.27 6.08
C GLY A 13 -16.21 -7.63 7.55
N SER A 14 -15.26 -8.53 7.83
CA SER A 14 -14.84 -8.87 9.21
C SER A 14 -14.22 -7.69 9.97
N GLY A 15 -13.74 -6.66 9.27
CA GLY A 15 -13.08 -5.50 9.86
C GLY A 15 -11.62 -5.74 10.28
N GLU A 16 -11.06 -6.93 10.06
CA GLU A 16 -9.67 -7.24 10.43
C GLU A 16 -8.67 -6.31 9.71
N THR A 17 -8.96 -5.95 8.45
CA THR A 17 -8.14 -5.05 7.62
C THR A 17 -8.10 -3.60 8.13
N LYS A 18 -9.02 -3.20 9.02
CA LYS A 18 -9.02 -1.88 9.66
C LYS A 18 -7.95 -1.77 10.75
N LYS A 19 -7.50 -2.89 11.32
CA LYS A 19 -6.54 -2.88 12.43
C LYS A 19 -5.15 -2.47 11.94
N VAL A 20 -4.56 -1.48 12.61
CA VAL A 20 -3.19 -1.01 12.31
C VAL A 20 -2.16 -2.13 12.44
N SER A 21 -2.33 -3.01 13.42
CA SER A 21 -1.46 -4.18 13.62
C SER A 21 -1.49 -5.13 12.43
N TRP A 22 -2.68 -5.39 11.89
CA TRP A 22 -2.87 -6.22 10.70
C TRP A 22 -2.17 -5.60 9.50
N ARG A 23 -2.43 -4.32 9.20
CA ARG A 23 -1.77 -3.61 8.08
C ARG A 23 -0.24 -3.62 8.20
N LYS A 24 0.29 -3.37 9.41
CA LYS A 24 1.74 -3.47 9.67
C LYS A 24 2.28 -4.88 9.44
N SER A 25 1.52 -5.91 9.79
CA SER A 25 1.92 -7.30 9.56
C SER A 25 2.01 -7.63 8.07
N GLN A 26 1.06 -7.15 7.27
CA GLN A 26 1.06 -7.33 5.81
C GLN A 26 2.26 -6.62 5.18
N LEU A 27 2.51 -5.35 5.53
CA LEU A 27 3.68 -4.60 5.03
C LEU A 27 5.01 -5.26 5.43
N LYS A 28 5.11 -5.81 6.65
CA LYS A 28 6.29 -6.59 7.06
C LYS A 28 6.42 -7.91 6.30
N GLY A 29 5.31 -8.56 5.98
CA GLY A 29 5.26 -9.76 5.13
C GLY A 29 5.80 -9.47 3.73
N LEU A 30 5.34 -8.38 3.10
CA LEU A 30 5.86 -7.90 1.83
C LEU A 30 7.36 -7.59 1.91
N ARG A 31 7.82 -6.99 3.02
CA ARG A 31 9.25 -6.70 3.19
C ARG A 31 10.08 -7.97 3.22
N ARG A 32 9.60 -9.01 3.90
CA ARG A 32 10.27 -10.31 3.96
C ARG A 32 10.31 -10.96 2.58
N PHE A 33 9.20 -10.92 1.84
CA PHE A 33 9.13 -11.43 0.47
C PHE A 33 10.16 -10.76 -0.45
N LEU A 34 10.35 -9.44 -0.33
CA LEU A 34 11.34 -8.70 -1.11
C LEU A 34 12.80 -8.92 -0.67
N ILE A 35 13.04 -9.40 0.55
CA ILE A 35 14.39 -9.78 1.01
C ILE A 35 14.82 -11.07 0.32
N GLU A 36 13.89 -11.98 0.05
CA GLU A 36 14.09 -13.22 -0.72
C GLU A 36 14.11 -12.93 -2.24
N LYS A 37 14.87 -11.90 -2.64
CA LYS A 37 14.88 -11.28 -3.98
C LYS A 37 15.36 -12.16 -5.14
N GLU A 38 15.99 -13.31 -4.86
CA GLU A 38 16.67 -14.08 -5.91
C GLU A 38 15.71 -14.60 -6.96
N ASP A 39 14.53 -15.07 -6.55
CA ASP A 39 13.56 -15.61 -7.50
C ASP A 39 12.85 -14.50 -8.28
N ILE A 40 12.65 -13.33 -7.67
CA ILE A 40 12.13 -12.13 -8.34
C ILE A 40 13.10 -11.68 -9.44
N LEU A 41 14.41 -11.62 -9.13
CA LEU A 41 15.43 -11.23 -10.11
C LEU A 41 15.57 -12.25 -11.24
N LYS A 42 15.41 -13.55 -10.95
CA LYS A 42 15.38 -14.59 -12.00
C LYS A 42 14.16 -14.42 -12.90
N ALA A 43 12.97 -14.19 -12.34
CA ALA A 43 11.76 -13.96 -13.12
C ALA A 43 11.90 -12.72 -14.02
N LEU A 44 12.41 -11.60 -13.48
CA LEU A 44 12.65 -10.38 -14.26
C LEU A 44 13.67 -10.58 -15.39
N MET A 45 14.68 -11.43 -15.18
CA MET A 45 15.63 -11.79 -16.23
C MET A 45 14.97 -12.64 -17.32
N LEU A 46 14.10 -13.59 -16.95
CA LEU A 46 13.41 -14.45 -17.91
C LEU A 46 12.36 -13.69 -18.73
N ASP A 47 11.59 -12.81 -18.09
CA ASP A 47 10.47 -12.11 -18.72
C ASP A 47 10.93 -10.87 -19.49
N LEU A 48 11.89 -10.11 -18.96
CA LEU A 48 12.30 -8.80 -19.50
C LEU A 48 13.76 -8.75 -19.97
N GLY A 49 14.56 -9.79 -19.71
CA GLY A 49 15.99 -9.78 -20.03
C GLY A 49 16.81 -8.76 -19.20
N LYS A 50 16.23 -8.17 -18.15
CA LYS A 50 16.88 -7.15 -17.34
C LYS A 50 18.03 -7.76 -16.54
N HIS A 51 19.22 -7.16 -16.63
CA HIS A 51 20.36 -7.59 -15.83
C HIS A 51 20.06 -7.40 -14.33
N LYS A 52 20.56 -8.30 -13.48
CA LYS A 52 20.25 -8.34 -12.03
C LYS A 52 20.44 -7.00 -11.32
N VAL A 53 21.46 -6.23 -11.70
CA VAL A 53 21.77 -4.92 -11.10
C VAL A 53 20.72 -3.88 -11.46
N GLU A 54 20.29 -3.85 -12.72
CA GLU A 54 19.25 -2.93 -13.20
C GLU A 54 17.91 -3.27 -12.57
N ALA A 55 17.52 -4.55 -12.62
CA ALA A 55 16.30 -5.06 -11.98
C ALA A 55 16.27 -4.76 -10.47
N PHE A 56 17.41 -4.91 -9.78
CA PHE A 56 17.49 -4.59 -8.35
C PHE A 56 17.31 -3.09 -8.10
N ARG A 57 18.00 -2.23 -8.85
CA ARG A 57 17.98 -0.78 -8.66
C ARG A 57 16.60 -0.20 -8.94
N ASP A 58 16.01 -0.56 -10.07
CA ASP A 58 14.83 0.13 -10.57
C ASP A 58 13.54 -0.42 -9.94
N GLU A 59 13.46 -1.73 -9.68
CA GLU A 59 12.25 -2.38 -9.18
C GLU A 59 12.31 -2.62 -7.65
N ILE A 60 13.36 -3.29 -7.17
CA ILE A 60 13.40 -3.80 -5.79
C ILE A 60 13.76 -2.69 -4.80
N GLU A 61 14.79 -1.90 -5.09
CA GLU A 61 15.25 -0.83 -4.19
C GLU A 61 14.17 0.25 -4.02
N THR A 62 13.54 0.65 -5.12
CA THR A 62 12.43 1.60 -5.14
C THR A 62 11.27 1.11 -4.27
N LEU A 63 10.83 -0.14 -4.45
CA LEU A 63 9.74 -0.72 -3.67
C LEU A 63 10.09 -0.83 -2.19
N MET A 64 11.33 -1.22 -1.85
CA MET A 64 11.80 -1.28 -0.47
C MET A 64 11.80 0.10 0.22
N LYS A 65 12.16 1.17 -0.51
CA LYS A 65 12.08 2.56 -0.01
C LYS A 65 10.62 2.95 0.27
N SER A 66 9.71 2.72 -0.67
CA SER A 66 8.29 3.00 -0.51
C SER A 66 7.68 2.22 0.66
N LEU A 67 8.05 0.95 0.82
CA LEU A 67 7.56 0.10 1.89
C LEU A 67 8.04 0.57 3.28
N ASN A 68 9.31 0.96 3.39
CA ASN A 68 9.86 1.52 4.62
C ASN A 68 9.21 2.86 4.97
N PHE A 69 8.95 3.71 3.96
CA PHE A 69 8.23 4.97 4.13
C PHE A 69 6.77 4.75 4.57
N ALA A 70 6.09 3.76 4.00
CA ALA A 70 4.74 3.40 4.43
C ALA A 70 4.74 2.88 5.87
N LEU A 71 5.68 2.00 6.24
CA LEU A 71 5.80 1.45 7.59
C LEU A 71 6.04 2.53 8.66
N SER A 72 6.84 3.56 8.36
CA SER A 72 7.13 4.65 9.29
C SER A 72 5.95 5.61 9.44
N ASN A 73 5.20 5.88 8.36
CA ASN A 73 4.11 6.86 8.35
C ASN A 73 2.71 6.28 8.57
N LEU A 74 2.50 4.97 8.49
CA LEU A 74 1.18 4.34 8.56
C LEU A 74 0.34 4.78 9.76
N LYS A 75 0.96 4.93 10.95
CA LYS A 75 0.23 5.36 12.15
C LYS A 75 -0.28 6.80 12.02
N TYR A 76 0.51 7.66 11.37
CA TYR A 76 0.14 9.05 11.10
C TYR A 76 -0.95 9.15 10.02
N TRP A 77 -0.88 8.30 8.98
CA TRP A 77 -1.90 8.28 7.93
C TRP A 77 -3.26 7.77 8.40
N ILE A 78 -3.29 6.82 9.33
CA ILE A 78 -4.56 6.28 9.86
C ILE A 78 -5.13 7.16 11.00
N SER A 79 -4.31 8.00 11.63
CA SER A 79 -4.81 8.86 12.72
C SER A 79 -5.76 9.92 12.19
N GLY A 80 -6.89 10.10 12.88
CA GLY A 80 -7.83 11.18 12.58
C GLY A 80 -7.19 12.55 12.78
N LYS A 81 -7.53 13.49 11.88
CA LYS A 81 -6.98 14.85 11.86
C LYS A 81 -8.08 15.85 12.17
N LYS A 82 -7.84 16.75 13.13
CA LYS A 82 -8.81 17.80 13.46
C LYS A 82 -9.09 18.67 12.23
N ALA A 83 -10.37 18.85 11.91
CA ALA A 83 -10.81 19.74 10.84
C ALA A 83 -10.92 21.18 11.36
N LYS A 84 -10.58 22.15 10.51
CA LYS A 84 -10.86 23.55 10.81
C LYS A 84 -12.35 23.79 10.73
N LEU A 85 -12.92 24.35 11.79
CA LEU A 85 -14.33 24.74 11.85
C LEU A 85 -14.48 26.26 11.68
N PRO A 86 -15.57 26.72 11.03
CA PRO A 86 -15.90 28.14 11.00
C PRO A 86 -16.24 28.63 12.41
N GLN A 87 -15.99 29.91 12.67
CA GLN A 87 -16.15 30.51 13.99
C GLN A 87 -17.59 30.42 14.55
N ILE A 88 -18.59 30.29 13.67
CA ILE A 88 -19.99 30.08 14.04
C ILE A 88 -20.24 28.73 14.72
N ALA A 89 -19.34 27.75 14.52
CA ALA A 89 -19.38 26.42 15.10
C ALA A 89 -18.40 26.27 16.28
N LEU A 90 -18.14 27.34 17.03
CA LEU A 90 -17.11 27.42 18.08
C LEU A 90 -17.23 26.34 19.17
N LEU A 91 -18.45 25.84 19.43
CA LEU A 91 -18.75 24.79 20.42
C LEU A 91 -18.71 23.37 19.84
N SER A 92 -18.44 23.23 18.54
CA SER A 92 -18.37 21.93 17.86
C SER A 92 -16.92 21.49 17.68
N SER A 93 -16.71 20.18 17.59
CA SER A 93 -15.43 19.57 17.19
C SER A 93 -15.65 18.76 15.92
N ALA A 94 -14.68 18.83 14.99
CA ALA A 94 -14.71 18.06 13.77
C ALA A 94 -13.37 17.37 13.54
N GLU A 95 -13.44 16.15 13.04
CA GLU A 95 -12.30 15.28 12.79
C GLU A 95 -12.48 14.58 11.45
N ILE A 96 -11.42 14.54 10.67
CA ILE A 96 -11.33 13.80 9.41
C ILE A 96 -10.68 12.46 9.75
N VAL A 97 -11.47 11.39 9.68
CA VAL A 97 -11.01 10.03 9.93
C VAL A 97 -10.85 9.32 8.58
N PRO A 98 -9.63 8.90 8.19
CA PRO A 98 -9.41 8.17 6.96
C PRO A 98 -9.88 6.72 7.10
N GLU A 99 -10.82 6.31 6.25
CA GLU A 99 -11.38 4.97 6.22
C GLU A 99 -11.04 4.24 4.90
N PRO A 100 -10.85 2.90 4.95
CA PRO A 100 -10.54 2.11 3.76
C PRO A 100 -11.75 2.04 2.82
N LEU A 101 -11.54 2.32 1.53
CA LEU A 101 -12.63 2.40 0.53
C LEU A 101 -13.36 1.08 0.28
N SER A 102 -12.65 -0.06 0.27
CA SER A 102 -13.12 -1.45 0.28
C SER A 102 -12.11 -2.36 -0.44
N LEU A 103 -12.57 -3.24 -1.32
CA LEU A 103 -11.72 -4.04 -2.19
C LEU A 103 -11.23 -3.20 -3.35
N VAL A 104 -9.91 -3.19 -3.53
CA VAL A 104 -9.25 -2.48 -4.62
C VAL A 104 -8.68 -3.48 -5.61
N LEU A 105 -8.93 -3.26 -6.90
CA LEU A 105 -8.32 -4.03 -7.98
C LEU A 105 -7.07 -3.28 -8.46
N ILE A 106 -5.91 -3.90 -8.29
CA ILE A 106 -4.62 -3.38 -8.76
C ILE A 106 -4.24 -4.16 -10.01
N ILE A 107 -4.08 -3.47 -11.14
CA ILE A 107 -3.60 -4.04 -12.41
C ILE A 107 -2.31 -3.33 -12.75
N SER A 108 -1.20 -4.07 -12.81
CA SER A 108 0.11 -3.55 -13.21
C SER A 108 0.36 -3.72 -14.71
N SER A 109 1.28 -2.92 -15.24
CA SER A 109 1.83 -3.07 -16.58
C SER A 109 2.96 -4.12 -16.60
N TRP A 110 3.31 -4.60 -17.79
CA TRP A 110 4.34 -5.62 -17.99
C TRP A 110 5.78 -5.08 -17.90
N ASN A 111 5.98 -3.78 -18.08
CA ASN A 111 7.32 -3.16 -18.18
C ASN A 111 7.94 -2.81 -16.81
N PHE A 112 7.09 -2.56 -15.81
CA PHE A 112 7.46 -2.24 -14.43
C PHE A 112 6.56 -3.03 -13.49
N LEU A 113 6.89 -4.31 -13.33
CA LEU A 113 6.07 -5.25 -12.56
C LEU A 113 5.97 -4.85 -11.07
N PHE A 114 6.95 -4.11 -10.53
CA PHE A 114 7.01 -3.73 -9.12
C PHE A 114 7.19 -2.22 -8.85
N GLY A 115 7.83 -1.49 -9.77
CA GLY A 115 8.28 -0.10 -9.60
C GLY A 115 7.21 1.00 -9.65
N GLU A 116 6.02 0.72 -10.19
CA GLU A 116 4.95 1.72 -10.40
C GLU A 116 4.41 2.34 -9.08
N SER A 117 4.70 1.73 -7.93
CA SER A 117 4.25 2.24 -6.61
C SER A 117 4.88 3.58 -6.20
N CYS A 118 5.94 4.05 -6.86
CA CYS A 118 6.64 5.29 -6.48
C CYS A 118 5.99 6.58 -7.00
N PHE A 119 5.10 6.51 -7.99
CA PHE A 119 4.34 7.69 -8.48
C PHE A 119 3.27 8.17 -7.50
N LEU A 120 3.05 7.45 -6.41
CA LEU A 120 2.05 7.77 -5.40
C LEU A 120 2.50 8.87 -4.42
N ASN A 121 3.79 9.24 -4.36
CA ASN A 121 4.23 10.34 -3.49
C ASN A 121 3.68 11.74 -3.88
N HIS A 122 2.97 11.87 -5.01
CA HIS A 122 2.33 13.11 -5.45
C HIS A 122 0.80 13.10 -5.38
N PHE A 123 0.16 11.99 -5.00
CA PHE A 123 -1.29 11.90 -4.94
C PHE A 123 -1.80 11.98 -3.50
N PRO A 124 -2.63 12.98 -3.14
CA PRO A 124 -3.14 13.16 -1.77
C PRO A 124 -4.14 12.07 -1.30
N TYR A 125 -4.38 11.03 -2.10
CA TYR A 125 -5.37 9.97 -1.85
C TYR A 125 -4.76 8.59 -1.60
N VAL A 126 -3.43 8.51 -1.53
CA VAL A 126 -2.70 7.24 -1.40
C VAL A 126 -2.96 6.55 -0.06
N ASP A 127 -3.34 7.33 0.94
CA ASP A 127 -3.81 6.85 2.25
C ASP A 127 -5.06 5.96 2.15
N GLN A 128 -5.79 6.02 1.03
CA GLN A 128 -7.01 5.23 0.78
C GLN A 128 -6.76 3.91 0.03
N VAL A 129 -5.58 3.76 -0.60
CA VAL A 129 -5.26 2.63 -1.50
C VAL A 129 -4.41 1.56 -0.80
N PHE A 130 -3.72 1.90 0.28
CA PHE A 130 -2.99 0.92 1.11
C PHE A 130 -3.94 0.19 2.07
N VAL A 131 -4.72 -0.75 1.54
CA VAL A 131 -5.55 -1.70 2.28
C VAL A 131 -5.39 -3.08 1.66
#